data_AF-A0A0D6E9Y2-F1
#
_entry.id   AF-A0A0D6E9Y2-F1
#
_cell.length_a   1.000
_cell.length_b   1.000
_cell.length_c   1.000
_cell.angle_alpha   90.00
_cell.angle_beta   90.00
_cell.angle_gamma   90.00
#
_symmetry.space_group_name_H-M   'P 1'
#
loop_
_entity.id
_entity.type
_entity.pdbx_description
1 polymer ?
#
loop_
_entity_poly.entity_id
_entity_poly.type
_entity_poly.pdbx_seq_one_letter_code
_entity_poly.pdbx_strand_id
1 'polypeptide(L)'
;MGEAQAIQIFQYDRHRKTWAWNPQVAPHSRDTFNVDSLSLDHAIEVLITLELTAHVDEGALPADLKTRIDNGHLPWIRVTSSNTGINCIGHPDDLDQFAEVARKAIMHVQDVMRVQKVHLIAVSPASTVFRFGQMLQAGHHPEYIIYDRAGRDYEFIPALSITGHHVSATDGQQTYIVNLR
;
A
#
# COMPACT_ATOMS: atom_id res chain seq x y z
N MET A 1 -13.78 2.87 6.93
CA MET A 1 -14.59 1.73 6.44
C MET A 1 -13.68 0.52 6.40
N GLY A 2 -13.87 -0.45 7.29
CA GLY A 2 -13.01 -1.64 7.38
C GLY A 2 -13.51 -2.81 6.52
N GLU A 3 -12.73 -3.88 6.46
CA GLU A 3 -13.04 -5.11 5.72
C GLU A 3 -14.37 -5.77 6.13
N ALA A 4 -14.80 -5.62 7.39
CA ALA A 4 -16.06 -6.18 7.91
C ALA A 4 -17.34 -5.56 7.29
N GLN A 5 -17.22 -4.45 6.56
CA GLN A 5 -18.36 -3.84 5.86
C GLN A 5 -18.49 -4.42 4.46
N ALA A 6 -19.71 -4.84 4.10
CA ALA A 6 -20.05 -5.33 2.76
C ALA A 6 -20.03 -4.17 1.73
N ILE A 7 -18.83 -3.77 1.32
CA ILE A 7 -18.59 -2.70 0.34
C ILE A 7 -18.03 -3.34 -0.93
N GLN A 8 -18.64 -3.00 -2.08
CA GLN A 8 -18.11 -3.34 -3.39
C GLN A 8 -17.13 -2.25 -3.84
N ILE A 9 -15.91 -2.66 -4.17
CA ILE A 9 -14.89 -1.77 -4.73
C ILE A 9 -14.89 -1.97 -6.23
N PHE A 10 -14.87 -0.87 -6.97
CA PHE A 10 -14.69 -0.86 -8.41
C PHE A 10 -13.40 -0.13 -8.77
N GLN A 11 -12.76 -0.57 -9.84
CA GLN A 11 -11.70 0.18 -10.51
C GLN A 11 -12.28 0.93 -11.70
N TYR A 12 -11.94 2.21 -11.83
CA TYR A 12 -12.28 2.96 -13.03
C TYR A 12 -11.54 2.40 -14.24
N ASP A 13 -12.29 1.88 -15.21
CA ASP A 13 -11.74 1.45 -16.49
C ASP A 13 -11.47 2.70 -17.34
N ARG A 14 -10.19 3.01 -17.56
CA ARG A 14 -9.76 4.19 -18.32
C ARG A 14 -10.08 4.08 -19.81
N HIS A 15 -10.13 2.87 -20.36
CA HIS A 15 -10.43 2.65 -21.78
C HIS A 15 -11.93 2.80 -22.03
N ARG A 16 -12.76 2.18 -21.18
CA ARG A 16 -14.23 2.21 -21.28
C ARG A 16 -14.87 3.43 -20.61
N LYS A 17 -14.11 4.18 -19.82
CA LYS A 17 -14.55 5.35 -19.05
C LYS A 17 -15.74 5.05 -18.13
N THR A 18 -15.67 3.95 -17.38
CA THR A 18 -16.77 3.47 -16.52
C THR A 18 -16.28 2.90 -15.20
N TRP A 19 -17.16 2.91 -14.19
CA TRP A 19 -16.98 2.28 -12.89
C TRP A 19 -17.71 0.94 -12.86
N ALA A 20 -17.35 0.05 -13.76
CA ALA A 20 -17.95 -1.28 -13.86
C ALA A 20 -16.91 -2.28 -14.35
N TRP A 21 -16.93 -3.47 -13.75
CA TRP A 21 -16.09 -4.57 -14.20
C TRP A 21 -16.40 -4.94 -15.65
N ASN A 22 -15.38 -5.38 -16.38
CA ASN A 22 -15.57 -5.91 -17.72
C ASN A 22 -15.84 -7.41 -17.64
N PRO A 23 -17.07 -7.89 -17.92
CA PRO A 23 -17.38 -9.32 -17.85
C PRO A 23 -16.64 -10.14 -18.92
N GLN A 24 -16.00 -9.48 -19.89
CA GLN A 24 -15.21 -10.14 -20.95
C GLN A 24 -13.73 -10.27 -20.58
N VAL A 25 -13.28 -9.64 -19.49
CA VAL A 25 -11.89 -9.76 -19.01
C VAL A 25 -11.83 -10.94 -18.07
N ALA A 26 -11.01 -11.93 -18.41
CA ALA A 26 -10.68 -13.00 -17.49
C ALA A 26 -9.74 -12.49 -16.38
N PRO A 27 -9.79 -13.06 -15.18
CA PRO A 27 -8.82 -12.73 -14.14
C PRO A 27 -7.41 -13.11 -14.56
N HIS A 28 -6.42 -12.39 -14.02
CA HIS A 28 -5.01 -12.72 -14.16
C HIS A 28 -4.68 -14.04 -13.44
N SER A 29 -3.53 -14.63 -13.78
CA SER A 29 -3.05 -15.85 -13.14
C SER A 29 -2.72 -15.61 -11.66
N ARG A 30 -2.90 -16.65 -10.82
CA ARG A 30 -2.74 -16.58 -9.36
C ARG A 30 -1.35 -16.14 -8.87
N ASP A 31 -0.34 -16.22 -9.72
CA ASP A 31 1.05 -15.81 -9.48
C ASP A 31 1.37 -14.39 -9.98
N THR A 32 0.36 -13.64 -10.42
CA THR A 32 0.54 -12.28 -10.95
C THR A 32 1.04 -11.32 -9.87
N PHE A 33 0.48 -11.40 -8.66
CA PHE A 33 0.87 -10.57 -7.54
C PHE A 33 1.82 -11.31 -6.62
N ASN A 34 2.87 -10.64 -6.18
CA ASN A 34 3.89 -11.22 -5.32
C ASN A 34 4.30 -10.26 -4.21
N VAL A 35 4.88 -10.83 -3.15
CA VAL A 35 5.52 -10.08 -2.08
C VAL A 35 6.96 -10.56 -1.94
N ASP A 36 7.89 -9.63 -2.05
CA ASP A 36 9.32 -9.89 -2.00
C ASP A 36 9.92 -9.35 -0.70
N SER A 37 11.11 -9.86 -0.35
CA SER A 37 11.95 -9.34 0.74
C SER A 37 11.35 -9.45 2.15
N LEU A 38 10.60 -10.52 2.43
CA LEU A 38 10.13 -10.84 3.78
C LEU A 38 11.30 -11.31 4.66
N SER A 39 11.91 -10.38 5.41
CA SER A 39 12.97 -10.69 6.37
C SER A 39 12.43 -11.40 7.62
N LEU A 40 13.21 -12.33 8.18
CA LEU A 40 12.89 -12.96 9.46
C LEU A 40 13.38 -12.14 10.66
N ASP A 41 14.13 -11.06 10.43
CA ASP A 41 14.70 -10.24 11.49
C ASP A 41 13.66 -9.28 12.07
N HIS A 42 13.80 -9.00 13.37
CA HIS A 42 13.07 -7.93 14.01
C HIS A 42 13.54 -6.56 13.50
N ALA A 43 12.59 -5.67 13.24
CA ALA A 43 12.86 -4.29 12.89
C ALA A 43 11.88 -3.36 13.60
N ILE A 44 12.33 -2.16 13.96
CA ILE A 44 11.46 -1.14 14.56
C ILE A 44 10.56 -0.50 13.50
N GLU A 45 11.12 -0.28 12.31
CA GLU A 45 10.43 0.33 11.18
C GLU A 45 10.68 -0.47 9.90
N VAL A 46 9.76 -0.39 8.95
CA VAL A 46 9.86 -1.04 7.63
C VAL A 46 9.29 -0.13 6.54
N LEU A 47 9.83 -0.22 5.32
CA LEU A 47 9.21 0.35 4.13
C LEU A 47 8.40 -0.74 3.42
N ILE A 48 7.12 -0.48 3.17
CA ILE A 48 6.28 -1.26 2.26
C ILE A 48 6.00 -0.41 1.02
N THR A 49 6.24 -0.98 -0.16
CA THR A 49 5.82 -0.39 -1.43
C THR A 49 4.75 -1.25 -2.11
N LEU A 50 3.69 -0.62 -2.61
CA LEU A 50 2.73 -1.24 -3.53
C LEU A 50 3.08 -0.80 -4.96
N GLU A 51 3.63 -1.70 -5.76
CA GLU A 51 4.21 -1.41 -7.08
C GLU A 51 3.44 -2.14 -8.18
N LEU A 52 2.19 -1.72 -8.41
CA LEU A 52 1.29 -2.39 -9.35
C LEU A 52 1.16 -1.65 -10.67
N THR A 53 1.12 -0.31 -10.66
CA THR A 53 1.06 0.46 -11.92
C THR A 53 2.44 0.74 -12.50
N ALA A 54 3.45 0.85 -11.63
CA ALA A 54 4.86 0.98 -11.96
C ALA A 54 5.70 0.65 -10.72
N HIS A 55 7.01 0.45 -10.94
CA HIS A 55 7.96 0.37 -9.84
C HIS A 55 8.14 1.73 -9.16
N VAL A 56 8.45 1.69 -7.86
CA VAL A 56 8.85 2.90 -7.13
C VAL A 56 10.17 3.40 -7.71
N ASP A 57 10.22 4.72 -7.95
CA ASP A 57 11.45 5.41 -8.31
C ASP A 57 12.25 5.65 -7.03
N GLU A 58 13.36 4.93 -6.88
CA GLU A 58 14.25 5.05 -5.72
C GLU A 58 14.83 6.45 -5.57
N GLY A 59 15.01 7.19 -6.68
CA GLY A 59 15.46 8.58 -6.65
C GLY A 59 14.43 9.56 -6.10
N ALA A 60 13.16 9.14 -6.03
CA ALA A 60 12.08 9.93 -5.44
C ALA A 60 11.81 9.57 -3.97
N LEU A 61 12.53 8.60 -3.40
CA LEU A 61 12.40 8.29 -1.97
C LEU A 61 12.92 9.45 -1.13
N PRO A 62 12.29 9.77 0.03
CA PRO A 62 12.85 10.74 0.96
C PRO A 62 14.28 10.35 1.33
N ALA A 63 15.20 11.32 1.35
CA ALA A 63 16.62 11.06 1.58
C ALA A 63 16.91 10.27 2.87
N ASP A 64 16.16 10.50 3.95
CA ASP A 64 16.25 9.72 5.19
C ASP A 64 15.92 8.24 4.98
N LEU A 65 14.80 7.94 4.32
CA LEU A 65 14.41 6.55 4.04
C LEU A 65 15.45 5.87 3.16
N LYS A 66 15.91 6.54 2.10
CA LYS A 66 16.93 5.99 1.20
C LYS A 66 18.23 5.66 1.94
N THR A 67 18.71 6.59 2.77
CA THR A 67 19.92 6.40 3.59
C THR A 67 19.78 5.21 4.54
N ARG A 68 18.60 5.03 5.16
CA ARG A 68 18.35 3.92 6.09
C ARG A 68 18.22 2.58 5.39
N ILE A 69 17.65 2.54 4.18
CA ILE A 69 17.60 1.34 3.33
C ILE A 69 19.02 0.94 2.93
N ASP A 70 19.81 1.88 2.43
CA ASP A 70 21.17 1.62 1.94
C ASP A 70 22.11 1.13 3.04
N ASN A 71 21.90 1.60 4.27
CA ASN A 71 22.64 1.15 5.44
C ASN A 71 22.07 -0.14 6.08
N GLY A 72 21.00 -0.72 5.53
CA GLY A 72 20.36 -1.93 6.04
C GLY A 72 19.56 -1.76 7.34
N HIS A 73 19.28 -0.51 7.75
CA HIS A 73 18.53 -0.20 8.97
C HIS A 73 17.00 -0.10 8.75
N LEU A 74 16.56 -0.10 7.50
CA LEU A 74 15.14 -0.08 7.14
C LEU A 74 14.88 -1.18 6.10
N PRO A 75 14.37 -2.35 6.51
CA PRO A 75 13.97 -3.39 5.56
C PRO A 75 12.93 -2.85 4.58
N TRP A 76 12.99 -3.31 3.34
CA TRP A 76 12.10 -2.88 2.27
C TRP A 76 11.35 -4.06 1.68
N ILE A 77 10.06 -4.15 2.01
CA ILE A 77 9.12 -5.16 1.50
C ILE A 77 8.38 -4.58 0.30
N ARG A 78 8.31 -5.36 -0.79
CA ARG A 78 7.73 -4.91 -2.05
C ARG A 78 6.56 -5.82 -2.41
N VAL A 79 5.36 -5.24 -2.58
CA VAL A 79 4.21 -5.92 -3.15
C VAL A 79 4.13 -5.54 -4.63
N THR A 80 4.41 -6.49 -5.51
CA THR A 80 4.64 -6.25 -6.94
C THR A 80 3.61 -6.99 -7.79
N SER A 81 3.49 -6.59 -9.05
CA SER A 81 2.77 -7.32 -10.10
C SER A 81 3.74 -7.68 -11.22
N SER A 82 3.67 -8.91 -11.74
CA SER A 82 4.39 -9.30 -12.96
C SER A 82 3.83 -8.61 -14.22
N ASN A 83 2.60 -8.08 -14.13
CA ASN A 83 1.94 -7.30 -15.17
C ASN A 83 1.71 -5.87 -14.67
N THR A 84 2.78 -5.08 -14.60
CA THR A 84 2.68 -3.68 -14.17
C THR A 84 1.92 -2.85 -15.21
N GLY A 85 1.08 -1.94 -14.72
CA GLY A 85 0.41 -0.96 -15.57
C GLY A 85 -0.99 -0.60 -15.10
N ILE A 86 -1.66 0.27 -15.87
CA ILE A 86 -3.00 0.77 -15.54
C ILE A 86 -4.07 -0.32 -15.51
N ASN A 87 -3.81 -1.48 -16.13
CA ASN A 87 -4.73 -2.61 -16.27
C ASN A 87 -4.33 -3.80 -15.38
N CYS A 88 -3.46 -3.61 -14.38
CA CYS A 88 -3.08 -4.67 -13.43
C CYS A 88 -4.26 -5.21 -12.60
N ILE A 89 -5.39 -4.48 -12.54
CA ILE A 89 -6.65 -4.92 -11.93
C ILE A 89 -7.75 -4.73 -12.97
N GLY A 90 -8.16 -5.82 -13.63
CA GLY A 90 -9.18 -5.81 -14.69
C GLY A 90 -10.46 -6.56 -14.30
N HIS A 91 -10.35 -7.46 -13.33
CA HIS A 91 -11.41 -8.33 -12.83
C HIS A 91 -11.49 -8.23 -11.29
N PRO A 92 -12.66 -8.42 -10.65
CA PRO A 92 -12.76 -8.45 -9.19
C PRO A 92 -11.81 -9.45 -8.53
N ASP A 93 -11.64 -10.64 -9.12
CA ASP A 93 -10.71 -11.64 -8.59
C ASP A 93 -9.25 -11.16 -8.59
N ASP A 94 -8.85 -10.21 -9.45
CA ASP A 94 -7.49 -9.63 -9.40
C ASP A 94 -7.31 -8.81 -8.12
N LEU A 95 -8.35 -8.10 -7.70
CA LEU A 95 -8.34 -7.33 -6.46
C LEU A 95 -8.29 -8.26 -5.24
N ASP A 96 -8.96 -9.42 -5.31
CA ASP A 96 -8.92 -10.42 -4.24
C ASP A 96 -7.56 -11.12 -4.19
N GLN A 97 -6.96 -11.45 -5.33
CA GLN A 97 -5.60 -11.98 -5.42
C GLN A 97 -4.57 -10.99 -4.86
N PHE A 98 -4.67 -9.70 -5.22
CA PHE A 98 -3.86 -8.65 -4.61
C PHE A 98 -4.04 -8.62 -3.09
N ALA A 99 -5.28 -8.68 -2.60
CA ALA A 99 -5.58 -8.63 -1.17
C ALA A 99 -4.96 -9.83 -0.43
N GLU A 100 -5.00 -11.03 -1.00
CA GLU A 100 -4.32 -12.22 -0.45
C GLU A 100 -2.81 -11.98 -0.26
N VAL A 101 -2.15 -11.38 -1.24
CA VAL A 101 -0.69 -11.12 -1.20
C VAL A 101 -0.35 -9.98 -0.25
N ALA A 102 -1.07 -8.86 -0.34
CA ALA A 102 -0.86 -7.72 0.56
C ALA A 102 -1.12 -8.08 2.02
N ARG A 103 -2.09 -8.97 2.30
CA ARG A 103 -2.33 -9.49 3.65
C ARG A 103 -1.13 -10.27 4.20
N LYS A 104 -0.41 -11.03 3.36
CA LYS A 104 0.83 -11.70 3.78
C LYS A 104 1.88 -10.68 4.23
N ALA A 105 2.04 -9.57 3.51
CA ALA A 105 2.96 -8.50 3.90
C ALA A 105 2.56 -7.88 5.26
N ILE A 106 1.27 -7.55 5.43
CA ILE A 106 0.74 -6.97 6.67
C ILE A 106 0.97 -7.92 7.86
N MET A 107 0.54 -9.18 7.74
CA MET A 107 0.69 -10.18 8.80
C MET A 107 2.16 -10.42 9.14
N HIS A 108 3.03 -10.51 8.13
CA HIS A 108 4.46 -10.74 8.35
C HIS A 108 5.09 -9.58 9.14
N VAL A 109 4.79 -8.35 8.74
CA VAL A 109 5.28 -7.14 9.41
C VAL A 109 4.79 -7.03 10.85
N GLN A 110 3.54 -7.43 11.10
CA GLN A 110 2.92 -7.38 12.43
C GLN A 110 3.39 -8.52 13.35
N ASP A 111 3.27 -9.77 12.89
CA ASP A 111 3.38 -10.94 13.75
C ASP A 111 4.82 -11.46 13.84
N VAL A 112 5.56 -11.38 12.73
CA VAL A 112 6.95 -11.88 12.62
C VAL A 112 7.93 -10.78 12.98
N MET A 113 7.94 -9.68 12.22
CA MET A 113 8.90 -8.60 12.44
C MET A 113 8.59 -7.77 13.69
N ARG A 114 7.31 -7.66 14.05
CA ARG A 114 6.78 -6.87 15.18
C ARG A 114 7.18 -5.39 15.10
N VAL A 115 7.06 -4.84 13.90
CA VAL A 115 7.40 -3.43 13.68
C VAL A 115 6.47 -2.51 14.46
N GLN A 116 6.96 -1.32 14.78
CA GLN A 116 6.17 -0.27 15.41
C GLN A 116 5.68 0.75 14.38
N LYS A 117 6.39 0.88 13.24
CA LYS A 117 6.08 1.83 12.19
C LYS A 117 6.29 1.24 10.80
N VAL A 118 5.38 1.56 9.89
CA VAL A 118 5.42 1.22 8.47
C VAL A 118 5.43 2.51 7.67
N HIS A 119 6.44 2.69 6.84
CA HIS A 119 6.42 3.68 5.76
C HIS A 119 5.72 3.03 4.56
N LEU A 120 4.65 3.65 4.05
CA LEU A 120 3.87 3.13 2.93
C LEU A 120 3.92 4.08 1.74
N ILE A 121 4.42 3.57 0.61
CA ILE A 121 4.34 4.24 -0.68
C ILE A 121 3.52 3.36 -1.62
N ALA A 122 2.47 3.92 -2.23
CA ALA A 122 1.62 3.19 -3.15
C ALA A 122 1.68 3.78 -4.57
N VAL A 123 2.34 3.06 -5.47
CA VAL A 123 2.32 3.27 -6.92
C VAL A 123 1.36 2.24 -7.52
N SER A 124 0.07 2.47 -7.27
CA SER A 124 -0.96 1.45 -7.41
C SER A 124 -2.33 2.04 -7.76
N PRO A 125 -3.28 1.29 -8.34
CA PRO A 125 -4.63 1.79 -8.56
C PRO A 125 -5.34 2.08 -7.23
N ALA A 126 -6.18 3.11 -7.20
CA ALA A 126 -6.88 3.54 -5.98
C ALA A 126 -7.70 2.43 -5.30
N SER A 127 -8.29 1.51 -6.09
CA SER A 127 -9.02 0.33 -5.61
C SER A 127 -8.16 -0.56 -4.69
N THR A 128 -6.91 -0.80 -5.06
CA THR A 128 -5.96 -1.63 -4.30
C THR A 128 -5.48 -0.92 -3.05
N VAL A 129 -5.22 0.39 -3.11
CA VAL A 129 -4.84 1.19 -1.93
C VAL A 129 -5.99 1.23 -0.93
N PHE A 130 -7.22 1.39 -1.42
CA PHE A 130 -8.41 1.33 -0.58
C PHE A 130 -8.58 -0.07 0.04
N ARG A 131 -8.46 -1.13 -0.75
CA ARG A 131 -8.50 -2.52 -0.25
C ARG A 131 -7.41 -2.80 0.77
N PHE A 132 -6.20 -2.27 0.57
CA PHE A 132 -5.11 -2.34 1.55
C PHE A 132 -5.51 -1.68 2.86
N GLY A 133 -6.02 -0.45 2.80
CA GLY A 133 -6.51 0.28 3.98
C GLY A 133 -7.64 -0.45 4.71
N GLN A 134 -8.53 -1.16 4.00
CA GLN A 134 -9.59 -1.95 4.64
C GLN A 134 -9.06 -3.09 5.53
N MET A 135 -7.87 -3.64 5.21
CA MET A 135 -7.23 -4.70 5.98
C MET A 135 -6.57 -4.17 7.27
N LEU A 136 -6.38 -2.85 7.39
CA LEU A 136 -5.84 -2.24 8.60
C LEU A 136 -6.96 -2.16 9.66
N GLN A 137 -6.95 -3.10 10.60
CA GLN A 137 -7.93 -3.17 11.69
C GLN A 137 -7.56 -2.21 12.83
N ALA A 138 -8.50 -1.35 13.23
CA ALA A 138 -8.31 -0.44 14.36
C ALA A 138 -7.84 -1.20 15.62
N GLY A 139 -6.86 -0.64 16.32
CA GLY A 139 -6.21 -1.24 17.49
C GLY A 139 -5.23 -2.39 17.22
N HIS A 140 -5.10 -2.87 15.99
CA HIS A 140 -4.36 -4.10 15.66
C HIS A 140 -3.30 -3.93 14.56
N HIS A 141 -2.81 -2.71 14.34
CA HIS A 141 -1.72 -2.45 13.40
C HIS A 141 -0.70 -1.43 13.92
N PRO A 142 0.57 -1.49 13.49
CA PRO A 142 1.57 -0.45 13.76
C PRO A 142 1.17 0.88 13.14
N GLU A 143 1.87 1.96 13.47
CA GLU A 143 1.68 3.23 12.78
C GLU A 143 2.01 3.10 11.28
N TYR A 144 1.13 3.52 10.39
CA TYR A 144 1.39 3.64 8.95
C TYR A 144 1.57 5.10 8.56
N ILE A 145 2.78 5.48 8.15
CA ILE A 145 3.05 6.77 7.50
C ILE A 145 2.85 6.60 6.01
N ILE A 146 1.81 7.21 5.46
CA ILE A 146 1.54 7.21 4.02
C ILE A 146 2.26 8.38 3.38
N TYR A 147 2.94 8.08 2.28
CA TYR A 147 3.66 9.07 1.48
C TYR A 147 2.91 9.32 0.17
N ASP A 148 2.92 10.57 -0.27
CA ASP A 148 2.38 11.01 -1.55
C ASP A 148 3.36 11.95 -2.26
N ARG A 149 3.17 12.16 -3.57
CA ARG A 149 3.95 13.13 -4.35
C ARG A 149 3.06 13.86 -5.35
N ALA A 150 3.33 15.15 -5.53
CA ALA A 150 2.57 16.00 -6.43
C ALA A 150 2.72 15.64 -7.92
N GLY A 151 3.74 14.86 -8.27
CA GLY A 151 4.02 14.43 -9.64
C GLY A 151 5.27 13.56 -9.71
N ARG A 152 5.62 13.10 -10.92
CA ARG A 152 6.76 12.19 -11.12
C ARG A 152 8.10 12.85 -10.78
N ASP A 153 8.22 14.15 -10.99
CA ASP A 153 9.45 14.92 -10.79
C ASP A 153 9.67 15.35 -9.33
N TYR A 154 8.75 14.98 -8.43
CA TYR A 154 8.83 15.31 -7.02
C TYR A 154 9.13 14.08 -6.18
N GLU A 155 9.86 14.32 -5.09
CA GLU A 155 10.06 13.33 -4.04
C GLU A 155 8.73 13.00 -3.34
N PHE A 156 8.66 11.79 -2.79
CA PHE A 156 7.60 11.40 -1.87
C PHE A 156 7.74 12.17 -0.56
N ILE A 157 6.63 12.70 -0.05
CA ILE A 157 6.55 13.38 1.25
C ILE A 157 5.49 12.71 2.13
N PRO A 158 5.66 12.70 3.46
CA PRO A 158 4.62 12.22 4.36
C PRO A 158 3.33 13.02 4.18
N ALA A 159 2.23 12.32 3.88
CA ALA A 159 0.92 12.92 3.65
C ALA A 159 0.01 12.75 4.88
N LEU A 160 -0.06 11.54 5.42
CA LEU A 160 -0.87 11.23 6.60
C LEU A 160 -0.29 10.05 7.39
N SER A 161 -0.63 9.97 8.67
CA SER A 161 -0.35 8.84 9.55
C SER A 161 -1.65 8.14 9.94
N ILE A 162 -1.66 6.81 9.95
CA ILE A 162 -2.76 5.97 10.43
C ILE A 162 -2.23 5.13 11.59
N THR A 163 -2.76 5.36 12.78
CA THR A 163 -2.55 4.49 13.94
C THR A 163 -3.80 3.63 14.17
N GLY A 164 -3.72 2.69 15.10
CA GLY A 164 -4.90 1.92 15.51
C GLY A 164 -6.03 2.77 16.14
N HIS A 165 -5.78 4.04 16.46
CA HIS A 165 -6.72 4.88 17.23
C HIS A 165 -7.08 6.20 16.54
N HIS A 166 -6.25 6.70 15.64
CA HIS A 166 -6.50 7.95 14.94
C HIS A 166 -5.75 8.01 13.62
N VAL A 167 -6.27 8.85 12.73
CA VAL A 167 -5.60 9.31 11.52
C VAL A 167 -5.18 10.75 11.74
N SER A 168 -3.95 11.10 11.38
CA SER A 168 -3.46 12.47 11.40
C SER A 168 -2.89 12.89 10.05
N ALA A 169 -3.05 14.16 9.68
CA ALA A 169 -2.48 14.74 8.48
C ALA A 169 -2.04 16.18 8.77
N THR A 170 -1.02 16.67 8.08
CA THR A 170 -0.53 18.05 8.19
C THR A 170 -0.68 18.78 6.87
N ASP A 171 -1.15 20.02 6.90
CA ASP A 171 -1.14 20.91 5.73
C ASP A 171 0.11 21.82 5.68
N GLY A 172 1.08 21.58 6.57
CA GLY A 172 2.29 22.39 6.76
C GLY A 172 2.15 23.50 7.81
N GLN A 173 0.93 23.84 8.24
CA GLN A 173 0.68 24.81 9.30
C GLN A 173 -0.07 24.20 10.48
N GLN A 174 -1.01 23.30 10.21
CA GLN A 174 -1.89 22.69 11.19
C GLN A 174 -1.96 21.18 11.00
N THR A 175 -1.99 20.46 12.12
CA THR A 175 -2.26 19.03 12.15
C THR A 175 -3.75 18.79 12.40
N TYR A 176 -4.38 18.02 11.53
CA TYR A 176 -5.75 17.56 11.66
C TYR A 176 -5.74 16.12 12.16
N ILE A 177 -6.62 15.81 13.12
CA ILE A 177 -6.70 14.48 13.74
C ILE A 177 -8.15 14.00 13.68
N VAL A 178 -8.34 12.76 13.21
CA VAL A 178 -9.63 12.07 13.19
C VAL A 178 -9.49 10.78 14.00
N ASN A 179 -10.26 10.66 15.08
CA ASN A 179 -10.25 9.44 15.90
C ASN A 179 -10.99 8.29 15.20
N LEU A 180 -10.43 7.10 15.28
CA LEU A 180 -11.04 5.84 14.86
C LEU A 180 -11.92 5.31 15.99
N ARG A 181 -13.14 4.90 15.66
CA ARG A 181 -14.12 4.33 16.60
C ARG A 181 -14.08 2.81 16.58
#